data_AF-A0AAD4BJW8-F1
#
_entry.id   AF-A0AAD4BJW8-F1
#
_cell.length_a   1.000
_cell.length_b   1.000
_cell.length_c   1.000
_cell.angle_alpha   90.00
_cell.angle_beta   90.00
_cell.angle_gamma   90.00
#
_symmetry.space_group_name_H-M   'P 1'
#
loop_
_entity.id
_entity.type
_entity.pdbx_description
1 polymer ?
#
loop_
_entity_poly.entity_id
_entity_poly.type
_entity_poly.pdbx_seq_one_letter_code
_entity_poly.pdbx_strand_id
1 'polypeptide(L)'
;VKACVPQLQGQVKTLACEKVKSAYGFMDPQESGDGGPHRQVNMVEANQTLVEALKHKSTFAYLDPRDRSIPNSMYRNPLILKLIKTVWFCDMHADGVRFTRYFSPFLVQVVAFMLMAIECAIDEWSTGTLKKHNFEGKRYSTVYARHLKDLKLWTAFSEQYAR
;
A
#
# COMPACT_ATOMS: atom_id res chain seq x y z
N VAL A 1 -2.60 -24.84 -15.27
CA VAL A 1 -2.34 -24.01 -14.08
C VAL A 1 -3.44 -22.96 -13.97
N LYS A 2 -4.50 -23.24 -13.21
CA LYS A 2 -5.72 -22.40 -13.15
C LYS A 2 -6.17 -22.24 -11.70
N ALA A 3 -5.27 -21.75 -10.87
CA ALA A 3 -5.52 -21.33 -9.49
C ALA A 3 -4.34 -20.41 -9.10
N CYS A 4 -4.57 -19.11 -8.86
CA CYS A 4 -3.65 -18.26 -8.05
C CYS A 4 -4.06 -16.79 -7.98
N VAL A 5 -4.67 -16.21 -9.02
CA VAL A 5 -4.81 -14.73 -9.09
C VAL A 5 -5.78 -14.16 -8.04
N PRO A 6 -6.99 -14.74 -7.83
CA PRO A 6 -7.90 -14.21 -6.80
C PRO A 6 -7.39 -14.44 -5.37
N GLN A 7 -6.72 -15.56 -5.11
CA GLN A 7 -6.17 -15.86 -3.77
C GLN A 7 -5.06 -14.86 -3.40
N LEU A 8 -4.13 -14.61 -4.31
CA LEU A 8 -3.01 -13.70 -4.07
C LEU A 8 -3.48 -12.25 -3.87
N GLN A 9 -4.43 -11.77 -4.68
CA GLN A 9 -5.01 -10.43 -4.52
C GLN A 9 -5.70 -10.26 -3.16
N GLY A 10 -6.48 -11.27 -2.75
CA GLY A 10 -7.11 -11.28 -1.44
C GLY A 10 -6.10 -11.25 -0.29
N GLN A 11 -5.08 -12.10 -0.34
CA GLN A 11 -4.01 -12.16 0.67
C GLN A 11 -3.27 -10.82 0.80
N VAL A 12 -2.83 -10.26 -0.32
CA VAL A 12 -2.05 -9.01 -0.35
C VAL A 12 -2.90 -7.86 0.19
N LYS A 13 -4.17 -7.80 -0.17
CA LYS A 13 -5.10 -6.80 0.35
C LYS A 13 -5.28 -6.93 1.86
N THR A 14 -5.58 -8.14 2.36
CA THR A 14 -5.76 -8.37 3.81
C THR A 14 -4.52 -7.95 4.59
N LEU A 15 -3.32 -8.31 4.11
CA LEU A 15 -2.06 -7.89 4.71
C LEU A 15 -1.87 -6.37 4.66
N ALA A 16 -2.18 -5.74 3.51
CA ALA A 16 -2.08 -4.29 3.39
C ALA A 16 -3.00 -3.58 4.38
N CYS A 17 -4.25 -4.02 4.53
CA CYS A 17 -5.21 -3.43 5.47
C CYS A 17 -4.72 -3.53 6.92
N GLU A 18 -4.20 -4.69 7.32
CA GLU A 18 -3.60 -4.90 8.64
C GLU A 18 -2.41 -3.95 8.88
N LYS A 19 -1.48 -3.86 7.92
CA LYS A 19 -0.26 -3.06 8.11
C LYS A 19 -0.53 -1.55 8.04
N VAL A 20 -1.39 -1.09 7.13
CA VAL A 20 -1.74 0.33 6.92
C VAL A 20 -2.32 0.95 8.18
N LYS A 21 -3.20 0.23 8.89
CA LYS A 21 -3.77 0.70 10.16
C LYS A 21 -2.68 1.07 11.15
N SER A 22 -1.78 0.13 11.44
CA SER A 22 -0.67 0.33 12.39
C SER A 22 0.38 1.34 11.92
N ALA A 23 0.67 1.39 10.61
CA ALA A 23 1.76 2.18 10.08
C ALA A 23 1.46 3.68 10.01
N TYR A 24 0.21 4.03 9.73
CA TYR A 24 -0.20 5.43 9.62
C TYR A 24 -0.98 5.94 10.85
N GLY A 25 -1.41 5.03 11.73
CA GLY A 25 -2.09 5.37 12.97
C GLY A 25 -3.60 5.58 12.82
N PHE A 26 -4.24 4.86 11.89
CA PHE A 26 -5.70 4.87 11.79
C PHE A 26 -6.33 4.31 13.07
N MET A 27 -7.31 5.04 13.60
CA MET A 27 -8.02 4.66 14.82
C MET A 27 -9.43 4.18 14.47
N ASP A 28 -9.83 3.00 14.95
CA ASP A 28 -11.19 2.54 14.76
C ASP A 28 -12.07 3.01 15.94
N PRO A 29 -13.09 3.87 15.71
CA PRO A 29 -14.01 4.29 16.75
C PRO A 29 -14.73 3.10 17.41
N GLN A 30 -14.92 1.99 16.67
CA GLN A 30 -15.61 0.80 17.17
C GLN A 30 -14.76 -0.03 18.15
N GLU A 31 -13.44 -0.02 18.00
CA GLU A 31 -12.53 -0.73 18.92
C GLU A 31 -12.31 0.04 20.23
N SER A 32 -12.60 1.35 20.23
CA SER A 32 -12.26 2.24 21.34
C SER A 32 -13.21 2.18 22.53
N GLY A 33 -14.25 1.32 22.47
CA GLY A 33 -15.05 0.78 23.59
C GLY A 33 -15.87 1.75 24.47
N ASP A 34 -15.43 2.99 24.65
CA ASP A 34 -15.90 3.87 25.73
C ASP A 34 -15.62 5.37 25.44
N GLY A 35 -15.35 5.72 24.18
CA GLY A 35 -15.21 7.11 23.76
C GLY A 35 -16.58 7.75 23.58
N GLY A 36 -16.93 8.72 24.43
CA GLY A 36 -18.15 9.51 24.25
C GLY A 36 -18.27 10.12 22.83
N PRO A 37 -19.47 10.56 22.41
CA PRO A 37 -19.77 10.89 21.00
C PRO A 37 -18.76 11.84 20.34
N HIS A 38 -18.27 12.83 21.12
CA HIS A 38 -17.30 13.81 20.65
C HIS A 38 -15.94 13.19 20.27
N ARG A 39 -15.46 12.17 21.02
CA ARG A 39 -14.20 11.48 20.70
C ARG A 39 -14.31 10.69 19.40
N GLN A 40 -15.47 10.08 19.13
CA GLN A 40 -15.70 9.33 17.90
C GLN A 40 -15.72 10.25 16.68
N VAL A 41 -16.38 11.40 16.77
CA VAL A 41 -16.38 12.41 15.69
C VAL A 41 -14.96 12.89 15.39
N ASN A 42 -14.17 13.23 16.41
CA ASN A 42 -12.79 13.67 16.23
C ASN A 42 -11.91 12.57 15.59
N MET A 43 -12.13 11.29 15.91
CA MET A 43 -11.42 10.17 15.28
C MET A 43 -11.78 10.01 13.80
N VAL A 44 -13.06 10.15 13.46
CA VAL A 44 -13.55 10.07 12.08
C VAL A 44 -12.93 11.19 11.23
N GLU A 45 -12.97 12.43 11.70
CA GLU A 45 -12.39 13.59 11.01
C GLU A 45 -10.86 13.46 10.85
N ALA A 46 -10.17 12.98 11.89
CA ALA A 46 -8.74 12.75 11.83
C ALA A 46 -8.36 11.69 10.79
N ASN A 47 -9.11 10.57 10.73
CA ASN A 47 -8.89 9.52 9.74
C ASN A 47 -9.16 10.02 8.30
N GLN A 48 -10.21 10.81 8.08
CA GLN A 48 -10.52 11.38 6.77
C GLN A 48 -9.39 12.32 6.31
N THR A 49 -8.94 13.21 7.19
CA THR A 49 -7.81 14.12 6.94
C THR A 49 -6.54 13.32 6.59
N LEU A 50 -6.28 12.24 7.31
CA LEU A 50 -5.14 11.36 7.07
C LEU A 50 -5.22 10.66 5.70
N VAL A 51 -6.41 10.17 5.30
CA VAL A 51 -6.63 9.59 3.96
C VAL A 51 -6.32 10.61 2.87
N GLU A 52 -6.84 11.83 2.98
CA GLU A 52 -6.59 12.89 2.02
C GLU A 52 -5.10 13.23 1.90
N ALA A 53 -4.43 13.39 3.04
CA ALA A 53 -3.00 13.69 3.10
C ALA A 53 -2.15 12.57 2.46
N LEU A 54 -2.43 11.31 2.80
CA LEU A 54 -1.72 10.16 2.26
C LEU A 54 -1.92 10.00 0.75
N LYS A 55 -3.14 10.22 0.26
CA LYS A 55 -3.48 10.07 -1.17
C LYS A 55 -3.03 11.24 -2.02
N HIS A 56 -2.93 12.44 -1.45
CA HIS A 56 -2.48 13.62 -2.19
C HIS A 56 -1.07 13.36 -2.76
N LYS A 57 -0.96 13.35 -4.10
CA LYS A 57 0.26 13.04 -4.86
C LYS A 57 0.95 11.72 -4.42
N SER A 58 0.16 10.72 -4.03
CA SER A 58 0.65 9.42 -3.55
C SER A 58 1.70 9.54 -2.43
N THR A 59 1.49 10.46 -1.49
CA THR A 59 2.41 10.71 -0.36
C THR A 59 2.71 9.44 0.44
N PHE A 60 1.75 8.52 0.52
CA PHE A 60 1.96 7.20 1.13
C PHE A 60 3.10 6.39 0.49
N ALA A 61 3.51 6.66 -0.76
CA ALA A 61 4.57 5.92 -1.43
C ALA A 61 5.98 6.32 -0.96
N TYR A 62 6.12 7.45 -0.26
CA TYR A 62 7.40 7.96 0.20
C TYR A 62 7.93 7.19 1.41
N LEU A 63 9.26 7.26 1.64
CA LEU A 63 9.94 6.66 2.79
C LEU A 63 9.28 7.06 4.11
N ASP A 64 9.08 8.37 4.28
CA ASP A 64 8.25 8.95 5.33
C ASP A 64 7.11 9.76 4.68
N PRO A 65 5.84 9.32 4.81
CA PRO A 65 4.70 10.10 4.33
C PRO A 65 4.54 11.46 5.02
N ARG A 66 5.18 11.69 6.17
CA ARG A 66 5.14 12.96 6.90
C ARG A 66 6.20 13.95 6.41
N ASP A 67 7.27 13.45 5.78
CA ASP A 67 8.36 14.26 5.25
C ASP A 67 8.76 13.81 3.83
N ARG A 68 8.25 14.56 2.85
CA ARG A 68 8.53 14.36 1.42
C ARG A 68 9.80 15.06 0.95
N SER A 69 10.44 15.85 1.81
CA SER A 69 11.67 16.59 1.45
C SER A 69 12.90 15.68 1.44
N ILE A 70 12.81 14.50 2.07
CA ILE A 70 13.88 13.51 2.10
C ILE A 70 14.28 13.14 0.66
N PRO A 71 15.55 13.37 0.25
CA PRO A 71 16.02 13.01 -1.08
C PRO A 71 15.87 11.51 -1.34
N ASN A 72 15.57 11.13 -2.58
CA ASN A 72 15.45 9.74 -3.02
C ASN A 72 14.43 8.87 -2.24
N SER A 73 13.43 9.50 -1.60
CA SER A 73 12.46 8.82 -0.73
C SER A 73 11.23 8.25 -1.45
N MET A 74 10.93 8.70 -2.67
CA MET A 74 9.76 8.25 -3.42
C MET A 74 9.82 6.74 -3.71
N TYR A 75 8.69 6.04 -3.56
CA TYR A 75 8.54 4.59 -3.70
C TYR A 75 9.35 3.72 -2.73
N ARG A 76 9.91 4.33 -1.67
CA ARG A 76 10.68 3.63 -0.63
C ARG A 76 9.91 3.41 0.67
N ASN A 77 8.58 3.52 0.64
CA ASN A 77 7.78 3.23 1.84
C ASN A 77 8.11 1.82 2.38
N PRO A 78 8.49 1.66 3.68
CA PRO A 78 8.81 0.37 4.28
C PRO A 78 7.70 -0.68 4.15
N LEU A 79 6.43 -0.27 4.05
CA LEU A 79 5.29 -1.15 3.82
C LEU A 79 5.41 -1.94 2.52
N ILE A 80 5.96 -1.35 1.45
CA ILE A 80 6.12 -2.01 0.16
C ILE A 80 7.03 -3.23 0.34
N LEU A 81 8.20 -3.03 0.94
CA LEU A 81 9.15 -4.11 1.19
C LEU A 81 8.58 -5.13 2.19
N LYS A 82 7.88 -4.68 3.23
CA LYS A 82 7.25 -5.56 4.22
C LYS A 82 6.22 -6.48 3.57
N LEU A 83 5.35 -5.95 2.70
CA LEU A 83 4.36 -6.75 1.97
C LEU A 83 5.04 -7.76 1.05
N ILE A 84 6.06 -7.34 0.29
CA ILE A 84 6.76 -8.25 -0.62
C ILE A 84 7.45 -9.37 0.15
N LYS A 85 8.10 -9.05 1.27
CA LYS A 85 8.73 -10.05 2.13
C LYS A 85 7.70 -11.04 2.68
N THR A 86 6.58 -10.56 3.21
CA THR A 86 5.55 -11.44 3.77
C THR A 86 4.90 -12.33 2.71
N VAL A 87 4.70 -11.84 1.49
CA VAL A 87 3.99 -12.58 0.44
C VAL A 87 4.90 -13.57 -0.29
N TRP A 88 6.15 -13.20 -0.58
CA TRP A 88 7.03 -14.01 -1.45
C TRP A 88 8.36 -14.42 -0.81
N PHE A 89 8.75 -13.89 0.34
CA PHE A 89 10.04 -14.19 0.98
C PHE A 89 9.89 -14.45 2.49
N CYS A 90 8.83 -15.14 2.90
CA CYS A 90 8.53 -15.39 4.30
C CYS A 90 9.53 -16.36 4.97
N ASP A 91 10.09 -17.29 4.20
CA ASP A 91 11.05 -18.30 4.66
C ASP A 91 11.91 -18.83 3.49
N MET A 92 12.78 -19.81 3.77
CA MET A 92 13.71 -20.40 2.79
C MET A 92 13.02 -21.25 1.71
N HIS A 93 11.76 -21.62 1.91
CA HIS A 93 10.94 -22.38 0.96
C HIS A 93 9.92 -21.50 0.22
N ALA A 94 9.89 -20.19 0.52
CA ALA A 94 8.99 -19.25 -0.11
C ALA A 94 9.22 -19.14 -1.63
N ASP A 95 8.17 -18.76 -2.35
CA ASP A 95 8.18 -18.70 -3.82
C ASP A 95 9.29 -17.78 -4.37
N GLY A 96 9.55 -16.65 -3.72
CA GLY A 96 10.61 -15.73 -4.10
C GLY A 96 12.02 -16.32 -3.98
N VAL A 97 12.21 -17.28 -3.06
CA VAL A 97 13.49 -18.01 -2.88
C VAL A 97 13.61 -19.17 -3.86
N ARG A 98 12.51 -19.89 -4.12
CA ARG A 98 12.50 -21.03 -5.06
C ARG A 98 12.53 -20.60 -6.51
N PHE A 99 11.94 -19.45 -6.83
CA PHE A 99 11.70 -18.97 -8.18
C PHE A 99 12.41 -17.64 -8.45
N THR A 100 13.64 -17.47 -7.95
CA THR A 100 14.46 -16.24 -8.04
C THR A 100 14.51 -15.62 -9.44
N ARG A 101 14.54 -16.45 -10.49
CA ARG A 101 14.55 -15.99 -11.90
C ARG A 101 13.34 -15.12 -12.29
N TYR A 102 12.22 -15.22 -11.57
CA TYR A 102 11.02 -14.42 -11.83
C TYR A 102 10.98 -13.13 -11.01
N PHE A 103 11.88 -12.97 -10.03
CA PHE A 103 11.98 -11.81 -9.15
C PHE A 103 13.25 -10.97 -9.43
N SER A 104 14.07 -11.36 -10.41
CA SER A 104 15.30 -10.66 -10.81
C SER A 104 15.36 -10.44 -12.34
N PRO A 105 15.51 -9.20 -12.83
CA PRO A 105 15.51 -7.94 -12.08
C PRO A 105 14.15 -7.67 -11.43
N PHE A 106 14.16 -6.97 -10.29
CA PHE A 106 12.97 -6.78 -9.47
C PHE A 106 11.89 -6.01 -10.24
N LEU A 107 10.75 -6.66 -10.42
CA LEU A 107 9.72 -6.22 -11.34
C LEU A 107 9.05 -4.95 -10.81
N VAL A 108 9.20 -3.84 -11.53
CA VAL A 108 8.45 -2.57 -11.34
C VAL A 108 6.94 -2.84 -11.20
N GLN A 109 6.46 -3.89 -11.87
CA GLN A 109 5.11 -4.42 -11.81
C GLN A 109 4.69 -4.84 -10.38
N VAL A 110 5.58 -5.46 -9.62
CA VAL A 110 5.30 -5.91 -8.25
C VAL A 110 5.20 -4.71 -7.31
N VAL A 111 6.08 -3.71 -7.46
CA VAL A 111 6.00 -2.47 -6.69
C VAL A 111 4.69 -1.73 -7.00
N ALA A 112 4.33 -1.60 -8.27
CA ALA A 112 3.06 -0.99 -8.68
C ALA A 112 1.84 -1.71 -8.09
N PHE A 113 1.90 -3.05 -8.03
CA PHE A 113 0.86 -3.87 -7.43
C PHE A 113 0.74 -3.64 -5.92
N MET A 114 1.86 -3.51 -5.21
CA MET A 114 1.87 -3.20 -3.78
C MET A 114 1.37 -1.79 -3.47
N LEU A 115 1.76 -0.80 -4.26
CA LEU A 115 1.25 0.57 -4.13
C LEU A 115 -0.26 0.62 -4.28
N MET A 116 -0.79 -0.10 -5.27
CA MET A 116 -2.23 -0.19 -5.50
C MET A 116 -2.93 -0.92 -4.34
N ALA A 117 -2.34 -1.97 -3.76
CA ALA A 117 -2.90 -2.64 -2.59
C ALA A 117 -2.89 -1.75 -1.33
N ILE A 118 -1.83 -0.98 -1.12
CA ILE A 118 -1.75 0.02 -0.04
C ILE A 118 -2.81 1.10 -0.23
N GLU A 119 -2.97 1.62 -1.45
CA GLU A 119 -4.00 2.63 -1.74
C GLU A 119 -5.41 2.07 -1.55
N CYS A 120 -5.65 0.81 -1.94
CA CYS A 120 -6.90 0.11 -1.67
C CYS A 120 -7.19 0.00 -0.17
N ALA A 121 -6.17 -0.33 0.64
CA ALA A 121 -6.28 -0.38 2.09
C ALA A 121 -6.54 1.00 2.71
N ILE A 122 -5.92 2.07 2.19
CA ILE A 122 -6.19 3.46 2.61
C ILE A 122 -7.63 3.86 2.25
N ASP A 123 -8.14 3.45 1.08
CA ASP A 123 -9.50 3.74 0.65
C ASP A 123 -10.57 3.17 1.61
N GLU A 124 -10.29 2.05 2.29
CA GLU A 124 -11.21 1.48 3.30
C GLU A 124 -11.46 2.44 4.47
N TRP A 125 -10.57 3.40 4.71
CA TRP A 125 -10.68 4.42 5.77
C TRP A 125 -11.27 5.73 5.29
N SER A 126 -11.65 5.85 4.01
CA SER A 126 -12.11 7.12 3.41
C SER A 126 -13.32 7.76 4.08
N THR A 127 -14.16 6.96 4.76
CA THR A 127 -15.31 7.49 5.51
C THR A 127 -14.98 7.86 6.95
N GLY A 128 -13.71 7.72 7.37
CA GLY A 128 -13.23 7.90 8.74
C GLY A 128 -13.48 6.71 9.67
N THR A 129 -14.16 5.68 9.18
CA THR A 129 -14.31 4.35 9.81
C THR A 129 -13.85 3.27 8.85
N LEU A 130 -13.41 2.12 9.38
CA LEU A 130 -12.99 0.99 8.55
C LEU A 130 -14.19 0.39 7.82
N LYS A 131 -14.26 0.59 6.51
CA LYS A 131 -15.26 -0.03 5.63
C LYS A 131 -14.56 -0.90 4.61
N LYS A 132 -14.57 -2.21 4.87
CA LYS A 132 -14.06 -3.21 3.94
C LYS A 132 -14.92 -3.20 2.67
N HIS A 133 -14.30 -2.98 1.52
CA HIS A 133 -14.95 -3.15 0.22
C HIS A 133 -14.25 -4.22 -0.62
N ASN A 134 -14.91 -4.78 -1.62
CA ASN A 134 -14.27 -5.80 -2.45
C ASN A 134 -13.12 -5.19 -3.27
N PHE A 135 -12.09 -6.00 -3.52
CA PHE A 135 -11.03 -5.63 -4.45
C PHE A 135 -11.59 -5.64 -5.88
N GLU A 136 -12.28 -4.56 -6.26
CA GLU A 136 -12.97 -4.47 -7.53
C GLU A 136 -11.95 -4.33 -8.66
N GLY A 137 -11.84 -5.39 -9.48
CA GLY A 137 -10.87 -5.46 -10.56
C GLY A 137 -10.92 -4.26 -11.51
N LYS A 138 -12.13 -3.71 -11.79
CA LYS A 138 -12.27 -2.55 -12.68
C LYS A 138 -11.69 -1.27 -12.06
N ARG A 139 -11.98 -0.99 -10.79
CA ARG A 139 -11.50 0.20 -10.07
C ARG A 139 -9.99 0.14 -9.86
N TYR A 140 -9.49 -0.98 -9.34
CA TYR A 140 -8.08 -1.10 -8.96
C TYR A 140 -7.15 -1.46 -10.13
N SER A 141 -7.67 -1.90 -11.27
CA SER A 141 -6.87 -2.00 -12.51
C SER A 141 -6.40 -0.63 -12.99
N THR A 142 -7.25 0.40 -12.94
CA THR A 142 -6.84 1.76 -13.30
C THR A 142 -5.81 2.33 -12.32
N VAL A 143 -5.98 2.08 -11.02
CA VAL A 143 -5.01 2.47 -9.97
C VAL A 143 -3.65 1.81 -10.20
N TYR A 144 -3.65 0.50 -10.50
CA TYR A 144 -2.44 -0.25 -10.85
C TYR A 144 -1.76 0.34 -12.09
N ALA A 145 -2.51 0.57 -13.17
CA ALA A 145 -1.96 1.11 -14.42
C ALA A 145 -1.32 2.49 -14.23
N ARG A 146 -1.93 3.35 -13.40
CA ARG A 146 -1.37 4.65 -13.02
C ARG A 146 -0.04 4.48 -12.29
N HIS A 147 0.00 3.70 -11.20
CA HIS A 147 1.25 3.46 -10.46
C HIS A 147 2.34 2.85 -11.32
N LEU A 148 1.99 1.92 -12.20
CA LEU A 148 2.94 1.31 -13.13
C LEU A 148 3.55 2.33 -14.09
N LYS A 149 2.72 3.24 -14.64
CA LYS A 149 3.19 4.31 -15.51
C LYS A 149 4.13 5.26 -14.75
N ASP A 150 3.72 5.70 -13.56
CA ASP A 150 4.47 6.67 -12.77
C ASP A 150 5.81 6.09 -12.27
N LEU A 151 5.82 4.81 -11.87
CA LEU A 151 7.05 4.11 -11.50
C LEU A 151 8.00 3.96 -12.68
N LYS A 152 7.52 3.60 -13.88
CA LYS A 152 8.40 3.48 -15.06
C LYS A 152 9.06 4.81 -15.41
N LEU A 153 8.31 5.91 -15.35
CA LEU A 153 8.83 7.26 -15.55
C LEU A 153 9.88 7.62 -14.49
N TRP A 154 9.58 7.32 -13.22
CA TRP A 154 10.50 7.56 -12.12
C TRP A 154 11.77 6.72 -12.22
N THR A 155 11.67 5.44 -12.58
CA THR A 155 12.84 4.56 -12.76
C THR A 155 13.73 5.09 -13.87
N ALA A 156 13.17 5.41 -15.04
CA ALA A 156 13.92 5.99 -16.17
C ALA A 156 14.60 7.32 -15.79
N PHE A 157 13.90 8.19 -15.06
CA PHE A 157 14.48 9.42 -14.51
C PHE A 157 15.62 9.09 -13.54
N SER A 158 15.39 8.23 -12.54
CA SER A 158 16.37 7.91 -11.51
C SER A 158 17.65 7.26 -12.07
N GLU A 159 17.53 6.42 -13.11
CA GLU A 159 18.68 5.81 -13.81
C GLU A 159 19.51 6.84 -14.56
N GLN A 160 18.88 7.91 -15.08
CA GLN A 160 19.56 9.00 -15.78
C GLN A 160 20.42 9.87 -14.84
N TYR A 161 19.98 10.05 -13.59
CA TYR A 161 20.68 10.89 -12.59
C TYR A 161 21.46 10.08 -11.54
N ALA A 162 21.47 8.75 -11.63
CA ALA A 162 22.29 7.87 -10.79
C ALA A 162 23.74 7.68 -11.32
N ARG A 163 24.16 8.50 -12.30
CA ARG A 163 25.52 8.54 -12.84
C ARG A 163 26.29 9.74 -12.32
#